data_AF-A0A0N1MRN7-F1
#
_entry.id   AF-A0A0N1MRN7-F1
#
_cell.length_a   1.000
_cell.length_b   1.000
_cell.length_c   1.000
_cell.angle_alpha   90.00
_cell.angle_beta   90.00
_cell.angle_gamma   90.00
#
_symmetry.space_group_name_H-M   'P 1'
#
loop_
_entity.id
_entity.type
_entity.pdbx_description
1 polymer ?
#
loop_
_entity_poly.entity_id
_entity_poly.type
_entity_poly.pdbx_seq_one_letter_code
_entity_poly.pdbx_strand_id
1 'polypeptide(L)'
;MAATVVCMAQPVQAAIPVGQRWSIGEEREVDEGIYFKLLRVENGWRLWRIETRSSVECRAVKSARGKVHPFPIGAGTMFGFGEPYITIWKHQGGVLYYWKGADFENSMVQIRREGAKFWDIDKGDEAFSDSDLVEVNVSSWEYPAVRFGYHETRGVLDFTGWAAMRQAVDDCDGARP
;
A
#
# COMPACT_ATOMS: atom_id res chain seq x y z
N MET A 1 -47.15 5.03 -39.36
CA MET A 1 -45.81 5.57 -39.10
C MET A 1 -45.24 4.77 -37.93
N ALA A 2 -44.21 3.96 -38.17
CA ALA A 2 -43.62 3.11 -37.14
C ALA A 2 -42.35 3.79 -36.59
N ALA A 3 -42.29 3.99 -35.28
CA ALA A 3 -41.15 4.59 -34.59
C ALA A 3 -40.13 3.49 -34.26
N THR A 4 -38.94 3.59 -34.85
CA THR A 4 -37.81 2.72 -34.56
C THR A 4 -37.18 3.15 -33.24
N VAL A 5 -37.25 2.29 -32.22
CA VAL A 5 -36.56 2.48 -30.94
C VAL A 5 -35.10 2.04 -31.10
N VAL A 6 -34.18 3.01 -31.08
CA VAL A 6 -32.74 2.77 -31.08
C VAL A 6 -32.30 2.54 -29.64
N CYS A 7 -32.06 1.29 -29.26
CA CYS A 7 -31.37 0.96 -28.00
C CYS A 7 -29.91 1.40 -28.13
N MET A 8 -29.54 2.53 -27.54
CA MET A 8 -28.13 2.86 -27.32
C MET A 8 -27.60 1.99 -26.19
N ALA A 9 -26.72 1.04 -26.51
CA ALA A 9 -25.95 0.33 -25.52
C ALA A 9 -25.10 1.33 -24.73
N GLN A 10 -25.27 1.36 -23.42
CA GLN A 10 -24.42 2.17 -22.54
C GLN A 10 -22.97 1.67 -22.65
N PRO A 11 -21.96 2.56 -22.64
CA PRO A 11 -20.58 2.14 -22.55
C PRO A 11 -20.41 1.34 -21.26
N VAL A 12 -20.06 0.07 -21.42
CA VAL A 12 -19.65 -0.80 -20.32
C VAL A 12 -18.47 -0.10 -19.63
N GLN A 13 -18.69 0.38 -18.40
CA GLN A 13 -17.60 0.83 -17.54
C GLN A 13 -16.57 -0.29 -17.47
N ALA A 14 -15.36 -0.01 -17.94
CA ALA A 14 -14.26 -0.96 -17.94
C ALA A 14 -14.10 -1.50 -16.51
N ALA A 15 -14.33 -2.80 -16.35
CA ALA A 15 -14.00 -3.49 -15.11
C ALA A 15 -12.53 -3.21 -14.82
N ILE A 16 -12.23 -2.63 -13.66
CA ILE A 16 -10.86 -2.49 -13.17
C ILE A 16 -10.26 -3.90 -13.22
N PRO A 17 -9.20 -4.14 -14.02
CA PRO A 17 -8.75 -5.49 -14.30
C PRO A 17 -8.27 -6.13 -12.99
N VAL A 18 -8.94 -7.21 -12.60
CA VAL A 18 -8.52 -8.11 -11.55
C VAL A 18 -7.18 -8.71 -11.97
N GLY A 19 -6.09 -8.14 -11.46
CA GLY A 19 -4.76 -8.76 -11.47
C GLY A 19 -3.86 -8.38 -12.64
N GLN A 20 -3.32 -7.15 -12.63
CA GLN A 20 -1.95 -6.99 -13.12
C GLN A 20 -1.02 -7.79 -12.19
N ARG A 21 -0.86 -9.08 -12.47
CA ARG A 21 0.18 -9.89 -11.83
C ARG A 21 1.51 -9.40 -12.39
N TRP A 22 2.38 -8.93 -11.49
CA TRP A 22 3.75 -8.58 -11.79
C TRP A 22 4.63 -9.80 -11.52
N SER A 23 5.54 -10.10 -12.44
CA SER A 23 6.57 -11.11 -12.23
C SER A 23 7.76 -10.49 -11.49
N ILE A 24 8.52 -11.29 -10.74
CA ILE A 24 9.76 -10.81 -10.14
C ILE A 24 10.73 -10.44 -11.27
N GLY A 25 11.37 -9.27 -11.16
CA GLY A 25 12.24 -8.67 -12.16
C GLY A 25 11.51 -7.89 -13.25
N GLU A 26 10.18 -7.96 -13.31
CA GLU A 26 9.39 -7.20 -14.27
C GLU A 26 9.40 -5.72 -13.93
N GLU A 27 9.62 -4.90 -14.96
CA GLU A 27 9.64 -3.44 -14.89
C GLU A 27 8.56 -2.88 -15.83
N ARG A 28 7.82 -1.89 -15.35
CA ARG A 28 6.81 -1.17 -16.16
C ARG A 28 6.80 0.30 -15.81
N GLU A 29 6.58 1.13 -16.82
CA GLU A 29 6.19 2.53 -16.63
C GLU A 29 4.74 2.56 -16.15
N VAL A 30 4.50 3.17 -14.99
CA VAL A 30 3.18 3.23 -14.36
C VAL A 30 2.53 4.61 -14.49
N ASP A 31 3.35 5.63 -14.75
CA ASP A 31 2.99 7.01 -15.06
C ASP A 31 4.20 7.66 -15.77
N GLU A 32 4.01 8.83 -16.38
CA GLU A 32 5.04 9.49 -17.21
C GLU A 32 6.36 9.68 -16.45
N GLY A 33 7.39 8.95 -16.86
CA GLY A 33 8.72 9.03 -16.24
C GLY A 33 8.83 8.36 -14.87
N ILE A 34 7.87 7.50 -14.49
CA ILE A 34 7.85 6.75 -13.24
C ILE A 34 7.81 5.26 -13.53
N TYR A 35 8.89 4.57 -13.19
CA TYR A 35 9.10 3.15 -13.42
C TYR A 35 9.03 2.39 -12.11
N PHE A 36 8.29 1.30 -12.09
CA PHE A 36 8.27 0.37 -10.98
C PHE A 36 8.87 -0.96 -11.42
N LYS A 37 9.59 -1.62 -10.53
CA LYS A 37 10.13 -2.96 -10.71
C LYS A 37 9.89 -3.81 -9.46
N LEU A 38 9.29 -4.98 -9.63
CA LEU A 38 9.08 -5.92 -8.52
C LEU A 38 10.37 -6.70 -8.29
N LEU A 39 11.07 -6.45 -7.18
CA LEU A 39 12.36 -7.09 -6.89
C LEU A 39 12.23 -8.41 -6.13
N ARG A 40 11.28 -8.51 -5.21
CA ARG A 40 11.15 -9.66 -4.31
C ARG A 40 9.71 -9.86 -3.87
N VAL A 41 9.30 -11.12 -3.73
CA VAL A 41 8.05 -11.51 -3.07
C VAL A 41 8.35 -12.61 -2.07
N GLU A 42 8.03 -12.40 -0.80
CA GLU A 42 8.32 -13.38 0.26
C GLU A 42 7.45 -13.13 1.49
N ASN A 43 6.92 -14.19 2.10
CA ASN A 43 6.07 -14.11 3.30
C ASN A 43 4.91 -13.11 3.16
N GLY A 44 4.37 -12.90 1.95
CA GLY A 44 3.34 -11.90 1.67
C GLY A 44 3.85 -10.46 1.53
N TRP A 45 5.15 -10.20 1.67
CA TRP A 45 5.76 -8.93 1.32
C TRP A 45 6.04 -8.82 -0.17
N ARG A 46 5.99 -7.60 -0.69
CA ARG A 46 6.45 -7.23 -2.04
C ARG A 46 7.44 -6.07 -1.95
N LEU A 47 8.67 -6.29 -2.41
CA LEU A 47 9.68 -5.24 -2.51
C LEU A 47 9.67 -4.64 -3.90
N TRP A 48 9.42 -3.34 -3.96
CA TRP A 48 9.38 -2.55 -5.18
C TRP A 48 10.59 -1.63 -5.24
N ARG A 49 11.24 -1.56 -6.39
CA ARG A 49 12.12 -0.45 -6.76
C ARG A 49 11.29 0.52 -7.60
N ILE A 50 11.40 1.80 -7.25
CA ILE A 50 10.69 2.89 -7.87
C ILE A 50 11.72 3.85 -8.40
N GLU A 51 11.69 4.11 -9.69
CA GLU A 51 12.64 4.98 -10.37
C GLU A 51 11.89 6.14 -11.02
N THR A 52 12.36 7.35 -10.70
CA THR A 52 11.90 8.60 -11.30
C THR A 52 13.09 9.33 -11.90
N ARG A 53 12.83 10.42 -12.62
CA ARG A 53 13.90 11.30 -13.13
C ARG A 53 14.89 11.77 -12.05
N SER A 54 14.44 11.93 -10.81
CA SER A 54 15.23 12.55 -9.74
C SER A 54 15.67 11.60 -8.63
N SER A 55 15.09 10.41 -8.56
CA SER A 55 15.32 9.50 -7.43
C SER A 55 15.09 8.05 -7.80
N VAL A 56 15.80 7.17 -7.08
CA VAL A 56 15.48 5.76 -6.96
C VAL A 56 15.09 5.54 -5.50
N GLU A 57 13.97 4.86 -5.26
CA GLU A 57 13.48 4.54 -3.93
C GLU A 57 13.07 3.06 -3.87
N CYS A 58 13.22 2.44 -2.71
CA CYS A 58 12.75 1.07 -2.49
C CYS A 58 11.67 1.04 -1.42
N ARG A 59 10.57 0.36 -1.71
CA ARG A 59 9.42 0.23 -0.81
C ARG A 59 9.00 -1.22 -0.66
N ALA A 60 8.97 -1.72 0.57
CA ALA A 60 8.40 -3.03 0.87
C ALA A 60 6.96 -2.86 1.36
N VAL A 61 6.03 -3.65 0.81
CA VAL A 61 4.60 -3.50 1.07
C VAL A 61 3.99 -4.84 1.46
N LYS A 62 3.12 -4.84 2.47
CA LYS A 62 2.34 -6.01 2.89
C LYS A 62 0.92 -5.63 3.27
N SER A 63 -0.05 -6.31 2.65
CA SER A 63 -1.47 -6.12 2.94
C SER A 63 -1.91 -6.95 4.16
N ALA A 64 -2.97 -6.50 4.81
CA ALA A 64 -3.65 -7.31 5.80
C ALA A 64 -4.16 -8.63 5.22
N ARG A 65 -4.29 -9.65 6.07
CA ARG A 65 -4.82 -10.98 5.71
C ARG A 65 -6.19 -10.85 5.02
N GLY A 66 -6.34 -11.53 3.87
CA GLY A 66 -7.57 -11.52 3.08
C GLY A 66 -7.83 -10.23 2.29
N LYS A 67 -6.99 -9.20 2.40
CA LYS A 67 -7.07 -8.00 1.57
C LYS A 67 -6.26 -8.18 0.29
N VAL A 68 -6.73 -7.52 -0.78
CA VAL A 68 -6.02 -7.44 -2.05
C VAL A 68 -4.68 -6.75 -1.80
N HIS A 69 -3.59 -7.26 -2.37
CA HIS A 69 -2.33 -6.53 -2.30
C HIS A 69 -2.42 -5.23 -3.07
N PRO A 70 -1.93 -4.12 -2.51
CA PRO A 70 -1.92 -2.86 -3.21
C PRO A 70 -1.02 -2.94 -4.45
N PHE A 71 -1.34 -2.15 -5.47
CA PHE A 71 -0.58 -2.11 -6.72
C PHE A 71 -0.06 -0.69 -7.02
N PRO A 72 1.06 -0.57 -7.75
CA PRO A 72 1.59 0.72 -8.19
C PRO A 72 0.59 1.49 -9.05
N ILE A 73 0.35 2.76 -8.75
CA ILE A 73 -0.51 3.65 -9.56
C ILE A 73 0.24 4.84 -10.16
N GLY A 74 1.54 4.96 -9.90
CA GLY A 74 2.43 5.99 -10.47
C GLY A 74 2.25 7.40 -9.89
N ALA A 75 1.00 7.85 -9.67
CA ALA A 75 0.69 9.15 -9.07
C ALA A 75 1.45 9.34 -7.75
N GLY A 76 2.46 10.22 -7.74
CA GLY A 76 3.29 10.48 -6.56
C GLY A 76 3.98 9.24 -5.97
N THR A 77 4.35 8.27 -6.82
CA THR A 77 4.92 6.97 -6.43
C THR A 77 4.06 6.17 -5.44
N MET A 78 2.74 6.35 -5.51
CA MET A 78 1.78 5.75 -4.58
C MET A 78 1.39 4.31 -4.95
N PHE A 79 0.83 3.65 -3.95
CA PHE A 79 0.19 2.36 -4.05
C PHE A 79 -1.32 2.52 -3.80
N GLY A 80 -2.15 1.92 -4.65
CA GLY A 80 -3.61 1.98 -4.55
C GLY A 80 -4.23 0.66 -4.09
N PHE A 81 -5.46 0.75 -3.55
CA PHE A 81 -6.30 -0.37 -3.09
C PHE A 81 -5.71 -1.16 -1.90
N GLY A 82 -6.48 -2.12 -1.38
CA GLY A 82 -5.94 -3.12 -0.46
C GLY A 82 -5.80 -2.71 1.01
N GLU A 83 -6.42 -1.59 1.40
CA GLU A 83 -6.37 -1.08 2.78
C GLU A 83 -7.01 -2.05 3.80
N PRO A 84 -6.47 -2.14 5.02
CA PRO A 84 -5.21 -1.50 5.45
C PRO A 84 -3.99 -2.32 5.01
N TYR A 85 -2.87 -1.63 4.77
CA TYR A 85 -1.58 -2.26 4.48
C TYR A 85 -0.43 -1.43 5.05
N ILE A 86 0.72 -2.05 5.26
CA ILE A 86 1.94 -1.38 5.74
C ILE A 86 2.93 -1.19 4.60
N THR A 87 3.59 -0.04 4.58
CA THR A 87 4.70 0.26 3.68
C THR A 87 5.94 0.54 4.50
N ILE A 88 7.07 -0.04 4.13
CA ILE A 88 8.41 0.24 4.67
C ILE A 88 9.20 0.96 3.57
N TRP A 89 9.90 2.04 3.90
CA TRP A 89 10.82 2.71 2.98
C TRP A 89 11.97 3.36 3.74
N LYS A 90 13.01 3.75 3.01
CA LYS A 90 14.13 4.50 3.56
C LYS A 90 13.89 6.01 3.42
N HIS A 91 14.04 6.72 4.53
CA HIS A 91 14.03 8.18 4.56
C HIS A 91 15.29 8.67 5.27
N GLN A 92 15.69 9.93 5.04
CA GLN A 92 16.94 10.51 5.55
C GLN A 92 17.20 10.15 7.02
N GLY A 93 18.12 9.20 7.27
CA GLY A 93 18.49 8.75 8.61
C GLY A 93 17.97 7.38 9.05
N GLY A 94 17.16 6.67 8.25
CA GLY A 94 16.78 5.30 8.56
C GLY A 94 15.62 4.70 7.77
N VAL A 95 15.27 3.47 8.13
CA VAL A 95 14.11 2.75 7.58
C VAL A 95 12.87 3.10 8.41
N LEU A 96 11.88 3.71 7.76
CA LEU A 96 10.59 4.08 8.33
C LEU A 96 9.49 3.12 7.86
N TYR A 97 8.34 3.16 8.53
CA TYR A 97 7.12 2.52 8.08
C TYR A 97 5.92 3.46 8.19
N TYR A 98 4.84 3.12 7.49
CA TYR A 98 3.56 3.82 7.60
C TYR A 98 2.40 2.92 7.20
N TRP A 99 1.26 3.17 7.84
CA TRP A 99 -0.01 2.50 7.60
C TRP A 99 -0.83 3.24 6.56
N LYS A 100 -1.20 2.54 5.49
CA LYS A 100 -2.05 3.06 4.43
C LYS A 100 -3.52 2.77 4.69
N GLY A 101 -4.38 3.72 4.31
CA GLY A 101 -5.74 3.92 4.83
C GLY A 101 -5.86 5.14 5.74
N ALA A 102 -4.72 5.72 6.15
CA ALA A 102 -4.63 6.93 6.97
C ALA A 102 -4.40 8.17 6.09
N ASP A 103 -5.09 8.24 4.95
CA ASP A 103 -4.76 9.15 3.84
C ASP A 103 -5.16 10.62 4.09
N PHE A 104 -5.79 10.91 5.24
CA PHE A 104 -6.23 12.26 5.62
C PHE A 104 -5.49 12.77 6.86
N GLU A 105 -5.37 14.09 6.98
CA GLU A 105 -4.68 14.77 8.09
C GLU A 105 -5.21 14.35 9.49
N ASN A 106 -6.51 14.05 9.59
CA ASN A 106 -7.16 13.60 10.83
C ASN A 106 -7.31 12.08 10.92
N SER A 107 -6.43 11.32 10.27
CA SER A 107 -6.45 9.87 10.37
C SER A 107 -5.82 9.41 11.69
N MET A 108 -6.46 8.43 12.32
CA MET A 108 -5.98 7.75 13.51
C MET A 108 -5.76 6.28 13.17
N VAL A 109 -4.55 5.80 13.46
CA VAL A 109 -4.20 4.38 13.40
C VAL A 109 -4.22 3.82 14.81
N GLN A 110 -5.05 2.79 14.99
CA GLN A 110 -5.11 2.03 16.21
C GLN A 110 -4.59 0.62 15.94
N ILE A 111 -3.73 0.13 16.81
CA ILE A 111 -3.17 -1.22 16.72
C ILE A 111 -3.44 -1.99 18.00
N ARG A 112 -3.50 -3.32 17.88
CA ARG A 112 -3.41 -4.21 19.03
C ARG A 112 -2.73 -5.50 18.60
N ARG A 113 -1.86 -6.03 19.46
CA ARG A 113 -1.28 -7.36 19.25
C ARG A 113 -2.34 -8.43 19.46
N GLU A 114 -2.24 -9.55 18.75
CA GLU A 114 -3.19 -10.65 18.89
C GLU A 114 -3.32 -11.08 20.36
N GLY A 115 -4.56 -11.19 20.85
CA GLY A 115 -4.87 -11.48 22.25
C GLY A 115 -4.89 -10.28 23.20
N ALA A 116 -4.44 -9.09 22.76
CA ALA A 116 -4.59 -7.87 23.54
C ALA A 116 -6.06 -7.42 23.59
N LYS A 117 -6.48 -6.94 24.76
CA LYS A 117 -7.88 -6.50 24.97
C LYS A 117 -8.15 -5.09 24.45
N PHE A 118 -7.15 -4.22 24.53
CA PHE A 118 -7.28 -2.79 24.24
C PHE A 118 -6.51 -2.41 22.99
N TRP A 119 -6.94 -1.30 22.38
CA TRP A 119 -6.28 -0.69 21.24
C TRP A 119 -5.33 0.41 21.73
N ASP A 120 -4.13 0.42 21.16
CA ASP A 120 -3.16 1.50 21.33
C ASP A 120 -3.15 2.38 20.07
N ILE A 121 -2.89 3.66 20.24
CA ILE A 121 -2.72 4.58 19.11
C ILE A 121 -1.28 4.43 18.63
N ASP A 122 -1.09 4.04 17.36
CA ASP A 122 0.24 3.97 16.76
C ASP A 122 0.81 5.38 16.59
N LYS A 123 2.05 5.56 17.06
CA LYS A 123 2.79 6.83 16.99
C LYS A 123 3.94 6.79 15.98
N GLY A 124 4.11 5.68 15.26
CA GLY A 124 5.14 5.52 14.23
C GLY A 124 6.52 5.13 14.75
N ASP A 125 6.65 4.85 16.04
CA ASP A 125 7.88 4.39 16.71
C ASP A 125 7.77 2.94 17.25
N GLU A 126 6.70 2.23 16.89
CA GLU A 126 6.44 0.86 17.34
C GLU A 126 7.49 -0.10 16.77
N ALA A 127 8.08 -0.92 17.64
CA ALA A 127 8.97 -1.99 17.25
C ALA A 127 8.18 -3.29 17.00
N PHE A 128 8.14 -3.72 15.74
CA PHE A 128 7.59 -5.02 15.35
C PHE A 128 8.67 -6.09 15.25
N SER A 129 8.29 -7.32 15.59
CA SER A 129 9.06 -8.56 15.45
C SER A 129 8.46 -9.47 14.38
N ASP A 130 9.25 -10.38 13.83
CA ASP A 130 8.79 -11.33 12.79
C ASP A 130 7.67 -12.27 13.29
N SER A 131 7.52 -12.46 14.59
CA SER A 131 6.45 -13.27 15.18
C SER A 131 5.17 -12.49 15.47
N ASP A 132 5.15 -11.17 15.25
CA ASP A 132 4.02 -10.35 15.63
C ASP A 132 2.82 -10.56 14.70
N LEU A 133 1.65 -10.70 15.32
CA LEU A 133 0.35 -10.58 14.68
C LEU A 133 -0.34 -9.35 15.25
N VAL A 134 -0.63 -8.39 14.39
CA VAL A 134 -1.15 -7.08 14.78
C VAL A 134 -2.46 -6.86 14.06
N GLU A 135 -3.52 -6.68 14.84
CA GLU A 135 -4.75 -6.11 14.32
C GLU A 135 -4.58 -4.61 14.18
N VAL A 136 -4.96 -4.08 13.02
CA VAL A 136 -4.91 -2.66 12.72
C VAL A 136 -6.31 -2.17 12.38
N ASN A 137 -6.65 -1.02 12.95
CA ASN A 137 -7.82 -0.23 12.60
C ASN A 137 -7.33 1.15 12.15
N VAL A 138 -7.63 1.51 10.92
CA VAL A 138 -7.33 2.84 10.40
C VAL A 138 -8.65 3.55 10.22
N SER A 139 -8.83 4.64 10.96
CA SER A 139 -10.02 5.47 10.91
C SER A 139 -9.64 6.88 10.50
N SER A 140 -10.37 7.47 9.58
CA SER A 140 -10.11 8.84 9.10
C SER A 140 -11.38 9.64 8.97
N TRP A 141 -11.29 10.91 9.33
CA TRP A 141 -12.38 11.88 9.20
C TRP A 141 -11.94 13.04 8.30
N GLU A 142 -12.69 13.30 7.23
CA GLU A 142 -12.38 14.37 6.28
C GLU A 142 -13.31 15.58 6.50
N TYR A 143 -12.73 16.76 6.77
CA TYR A 143 -13.45 18.04 6.85
C TYR A 143 -12.48 19.23 6.60
N PRO A 144 -12.75 20.22 5.72
CA PRO A 144 -13.73 20.29 4.63
C PRO A 144 -13.06 20.32 3.24
N ALA A 145 -13.49 19.46 2.30
CA ALA A 145 -13.80 19.76 0.89
C ALA A 145 -13.85 18.47 0.04
N VAL A 146 -14.99 18.21 -0.60
CA VAL A 146 -15.25 17.22 -1.68
C VAL A 146 -15.66 15.79 -1.28
N ARG A 147 -15.13 15.17 -0.23
CA ARG A 147 -15.57 13.83 0.22
C ARG A 147 -16.10 13.88 1.66
N PHE A 148 -17.42 13.86 1.82
CA PHE A 148 -18.04 13.67 3.14
C PHE A 148 -18.01 12.19 3.50
N GLY A 149 -17.25 11.80 4.53
CA GLY A 149 -17.33 10.42 5.01
C GLY A 149 -16.38 10.08 6.15
N TYR A 150 -16.90 9.31 7.10
CA TYR A 150 -16.08 8.47 7.96
C TYR A 150 -15.56 7.30 7.12
N HIS A 151 -14.25 7.14 7.03
CA HIS A 151 -13.64 5.96 6.43
C HIS A 151 -12.96 5.15 7.54
N GLU A 152 -13.31 3.88 7.62
CA GLU A 152 -12.73 2.96 8.60
C GLU A 152 -12.38 1.65 7.91
N THR A 153 -11.12 1.24 8.05
CA THR A 153 -10.63 -0.02 7.52
C THR A 153 -9.94 -0.82 8.60
N ARG A 154 -10.22 -2.13 8.63
CA ARG A 154 -9.68 -3.07 9.61
C ARG A 154 -9.04 -4.26 8.93
N GLY A 155 -8.00 -4.79 9.57
CA GLY A 155 -7.30 -5.98 9.10
C GLY A 155 -6.32 -6.53 10.12
N VAL A 156 -5.82 -7.73 9.86
CA VAL A 156 -4.76 -8.36 10.65
C VAL A 156 -3.51 -8.44 9.79
N LEU A 157 -2.40 -7.88 10.25
CA LEU A 157 -1.10 -8.05 9.63
C LEU A 157 -0.27 -9.08 10.38
N ASP A 158 0.39 -9.91 9.57
CA ASP A 158 1.38 -10.87 9.98
C ASP A 158 2.75 -10.28 9.67
N PHE A 159 3.61 -10.13 10.67
CA PHE A 159 4.92 -9.50 10.49
C PHE A 159 6.02 -10.49 10.10
N THR A 160 5.70 -11.75 9.78
CA THR A 160 6.68 -12.71 9.25
C THR A 160 7.46 -12.09 8.08
N GLY A 161 8.80 -12.09 8.18
CA GLY A 161 9.71 -11.50 7.20
C GLY A 161 9.96 -9.99 7.35
N TRP A 162 9.49 -9.36 8.43
CA TRP A 162 9.66 -7.94 8.71
C TRP A 162 11.14 -7.52 8.74
N ALA A 163 11.98 -8.20 9.52
CA ALA A 163 13.41 -7.89 9.61
C ALA A 163 14.10 -8.03 8.25
N ALA A 164 13.81 -9.11 7.51
CA ALA A 164 14.36 -9.35 6.19
C ALA A 164 13.96 -8.26 5.17
N MET A 165 12.72 -7.77 5.22
CA MET A 165 12.24 -6.73 4.32
C MET A 165 12.76 -5.35 4.67
N ARG A 166 12.92 -5.04 5.97
CA ARG A 166 13.60 -3.82 6.41
C ARG A 166 15.03 -3.77 5.88
N GLN A 167 15.78 -4.86 6.02
CA GLN A 167 17.13 -4.95 5.50
C GLN A 167 17.16 -4.82 3.98
N ALA A 168 16.25 -5.52 3.28
CA ALA A 168 16.20 -5.46 1.81
C ALA A 168 15.86 -4.05 1.28
N VAL A 169 15.02 -3.29 1.99
CA VAL A 169 14.77 -1.87 1.68
C VAL A 169 16.04 -1.04 1.87
N ASP A 170 16.78 -1.25 2.96
CA ASP A 170 18.00 -0.52 3.26
C ASP A 170 19.11 -0.78 2.22
N ASP A 171 19.29 -2.05 1.84
CA ASP A 171 20.28 -2.51 0.85
C ASP A 171 19.93 -2.01 -0.56
N CYS A 172 18.65 -2.02 -0.92
CA CYS A 172 18.17 -1.67 -2.26
C CYS A 172 18.41 -0.20 -2.60
N ASP A 173 18.27 0.71 -1.63
CA ASP A 173 18.54 2.14 -1.81
C ASP A 173 20.05 2.45 -1.89
N GLY A 174 20.89 1.58 -1.31
CA GLY A 174 22.35 1.68 -1.40
C GLY A 174 22.89 1.35 -2.80
N ALA A 175 22.12 0.63 -3.61
CA ALA A 175 22.45 0.27 -4.98
C ALA A 175 22.04 1.39 -5.96
N ARG A 176 22.60 2.61 -5.77
CA ARG A 176 22.56 3.63 -6.83
C ARG A 176 23.42 3.15 -8.01
N PRO A 177 22.97 3.31 -9.26
CA PRO A 177 23.80 3.01 -10.43
C PRO A 177 25.08 3.85 -10.46
#